data_AF-A0A9P5XH41-F1
#
_entry.id   AF-A0A9P5XH41-F1
#
_cell.length_a   1.000
_cell.length_b   1.000
_cell.length_c   1.000
_cell.angle_alpha   90.00
_cell.angle_beta   90.00
_cell.angle_gamma   90.00
#
_symmetry.space_group_name_H-M   'P 1'
#
loop_
_entity.id
_entity.type
_entity.pdbx_description
1 polymer ?
#
loop_
_entity_poly.entity_id
_entity_poly.type
_entity_poly.pdbx_seq_one_letter_code
_entity_poly.pdbx_strand_id
1 'polypeptide(L)'
;MRGAKFDSSDRDPPPRCHPGTRTTISNKIYDWLGSPRPEKKLLWLRGLAGVGKSAIIQTVAEKLADQGRLGASLFFSRTNGRRDPRQVFPTLAYQFAVQDPS
;
A
#
# COMPACT_ATOMS: atom_id res chain seq x y z
N MET A 1 -1.36 -2.59 -14.55
CA MET A 1 -2.18 -1.46 -14.07
C MET A 1 -1.30 -0.24 -13.86
N ARG A 2 -1.16 0.60 -14.89
CA ARG A 2 -0.41 1.87 -14.80
C ARG A 2 -1.07 2.80 -13.77
N GLY A 3 -0.29 3.68 -13.16
CA GLY A 3 -0.81 4.65 -12.20
C GLY A 3 -1.15 4.11 -10.81
N ALA A 4 -0.95 2.81 -10.54
CA ALA A 4 -1.46 2.16 -9.33
C ALA A 4 -0.46 2.10 -8.17
N LYS A 5 0.84 2.33 -8.42
CA LYS A 5 1.91 2.28 -7.42
C LYS A 5 1.76 3.42 -6.39
N PHE A 6 2.29 3.24 -5.19
CA PHE A 6 2.15 4.17 -4.08
C PHE A 6 2.67 5.60 -4.39
N ASP A 7 3.71 5.71 -5.23
CA ASP A 7 4.44 6.93 -5.60
C ASP A 7 4.13 7.43 -7.03
N SER A 8 3.09 6.91 -7.66
CA SER A 8 2.71 7.31 -9.00
C SER A 8 2.21 8.76 -9.06
N SER A 9 2.66 9.54 -10.06
CA SER A 9 2.16 10.90 -10.34
C SER A 9 0.65 10.96 -10.57
N ASP A 10 0.06 9.91 -11.17
CA ASP A 10 -1.41 9.75 -11.35
C ASP A 10 -2.22 9.69 -10.03
N ARG A 11 -1.52 9.73 -8.89
CA ARG A 11 -2.09 9.69 -7.55
C ARG A 11 -1.74 10.93 -6.73
N ASP A 12 -1.10 11.94 -7.31
CA ASP A 12 -0.76 13.16 -6.58
C ASP A 12 -1.97 14.12 -6.46
N PRO A 13 -2.28 14.64 -5.26
CA PRO A 13 -1.73 14.26 -3.96
C PRO A 13 -2.28 12.91 -3.49
N PRO A 14 -1.44 12.00 -2.94
CA PRO A 14 -1.94 10.72 -2.46
C PRO A 14 -2.71 10.91 -1.15
N PRO A 15 -3.72 10.07 -0.87
CA PRO A 15 -4.45 10.14 0.39
C PRO A 15 -3.49 9.78 1.53
N ARG A 16 -3.15 10.72 2.41
CA ARG A 16 -2.23 10.51 3.53
C ARG A 16 -2.92 10.75 4.86
N CYS A 17 -2.48 10.07 5.91
CA CYS A 17 -2.90 10.40 7.25
C CYS A 17 -2.30 11.74 7.67
N HIS A 18 -3.06 12.58 8.36
CA HIS A 18 -2.50 13.78 8.97
C HIS A 18 -1.46 13.39 10.03
N PRO A 19 -0.37 14.16 10.18
CA PRO A 19 0.64 13.92 11.20
C PRO A 19 0.02 13.71 12.59
N GLY A 20 0.49 12.70 13.33
CA GLY A 20 -0.02 12.37 14.66
C GLY A 20 -1.39 11.67 14.70
N THR A 21 -2.06 11.46 13.56
CA THR A 21 -3.35 10.75 13.50
C THR A 21 -3.17 9.28 13.11
N ARG A 22 -4.17 8.44 13.43
CA ARG A 22 -4.20 7.00 13.06
C ARG A 22 -2.95 6.22 13.46
N THR A 23 -2.22 6.70 14.46
CA THR A 23 -0.97 6.12 14.97
C THR A 23 -1.20 4.72 15.54
N THR A 24 -2.25 4.52 16.33
CA THR A 24 -2.58 3.22 16.93
C THR A 24 -2.74 2.10 15.89
N ILE A 25 -3.48 2.35 14.81
CA ILE A 25 -3.69 1.34 13.76
C ILE A 25 -2.44 1.16 12.90
N SER A 26 -1.71 2.24 12.60
CA SER A 26 -0.47 2.17 11.84
C SER A 26 0.60 1.37 12.60
N ASN A 27 0.74 1.60 13.90
CA ASN A 27 1.66 0.86 14.77
C ASN A 27 1.32 -0.64 14.79
N LYS A 28 0.04 -1.01 14.93
CA LYS A 28 -0.37 -2.42 14.82
C LYS A 28 0.05 -3.08 13.49
N ILE A 29 -0.01 -2.33 12.38
CA ILE A 29 0.45 -2.82 11.08
C ILE A 29 1.98 -2.95 11.06
N TYR A 30 2.73 -1.99 11.61
CA TYR A 30 4.19 -2.07 11.72
C TYR A 30 4.65 -3.21 12.61
N ASP A 31 3.99 -3.45 13.74
CA ASP A 31 4.27 -4.55 14.66
C ASP A 31 4.04 -5.90 13.95
N TRP A 32 2.95 -6.02 13.20
CA TRP A 32 2.68 -7.20 12.39
C TRP A 32 3.75 -7.44 11.30
N LEU A 33 4.18 -6.38 10.60
CA LEU A 33 5.25 -6.44 9.59
C LEU A 33 6.64 -6.69 10.20
N GLY A 34 6.85 -6.34 11.46
CA GLY A 34 8.10 -6.56 12.20
C GLY A 34 8.20 -7.94 12.84
N SER A 35 7.09 -8.69 12.90
CA SER A 35 7.09 -10.02 13.50
C SER A 35 7.96 -10.99 12.66
N PRO A 36 8.96 -11.67 13.25
CA PRO A 36 9.82 -12.60 12.52
C PRO A 36 9.07 -13.88 12.09
N ARG A 37 7.95 -14.20 12.74
CA ARG A 37 7.11 -15.35 12.43
C ARG A 37 5.63 -14.95 12.55
N PRO A 38 5.09 -14.18 11.58
CA PRO A 38 3.71 -13.74 11.65
C PRO A 38 2.80 -14.96 11.44
N GLU A 39 1.86 -15.18 12.37
CA GLU A 39 0.89 -16.27 12.30
C GLU A 39 -0.01 -16.20 11.05
N LYS A 40 -0.17 -14.99 10.49
CA LYS A 40 -0.97 -14.72 9.30
C LYS A 40 -0.10 -14.02 8.25
N LYS A 41 -0.22 -14.45 6.99
CA LYS A 41 0.46 -13.86 5.82
C LYS A 41 -0.31 -12.71 5.17
N LEU A 42 -1.57 -12.51 5.58
CA LEU A 42 -2.47 -11.48 5.07
C LEU A 42 -3.05 -10.68 6.22
N LEU A 43 -2.87 -9.36 6.18
CA LEU A 43 -3.56 -8.42 7.06
C LEU A 43 -4.71 -7.77 6.29
N TRP A 44 -5.92 -7.82 6.86
CA TRP A 44 -7.10 -7.18 6.28
C TRP A 44 -7.57 -6.02 7.15
N LEU A 45 -7.31 -4.79 6.68
CA LEU A 45 -7.85 -3.56 7.27
C LEU A 45 -9.32 -3.34 6.85
N ARG A 46 -10.25 -3.54 7.78
CA ARG A 46 -11.71 -3.36 7.58
C ARG A 46 -12.23 -2.12 8.32
N GLY A 47 -13.32 -1.56 7.82
CA GLY A 47 -13.99 -0.40 8.42
C GLY A 47 -14.95 0.28 7.44
N LEU A 48 -15.77 1.20 7.95
CA LEU A 48 -16.79 1.91 7.17
C LEU A 48 -16.19 2.69 5.99
N ALA A 49 -17.02 3.00 4.99
CA ALA A 49 -16.62 3.90 3.90
C ALA A 49 -16.21 5.27 4.47
N GLY A 50 -15.25 5.95 3.82
CA GLY A 50 -14.82 7.30 4.23
C GLY A 50 -13.86 7.38 5.43
N VAL A 51 -13.68 6.34 6.24
CA VAL A 51 -12.85 6.42 7.47
C VAL A 51 -11.33 6.52 7.25
N GLY A 52 -10.87 6.65 6.00
CA GLY A 52 -9.46 6.85 5.67
C GLY A 52 -8.61 5.58 5.58
N LYS A 53 -9.20 4.41 5.32
CA LYS A 53 -8.43 3.14 5.16
C LYS A 53 -7.33 3.24 4.10
N SER A 54 -7.65 3.81 2.94
CA SER A 54 -6.66 4.01 1.86
C SER A 54 -5.55 4.97 2.28
N ALA A 55 -5.85 5.96 3.13
CA ALA A 55 -4.85 6.87 3.68
C ALA A 55 -3.90 6.18 4.66
N ILE A 56 -4.42 5.27 5.50
CA ILE A 56 -3.60 4.44 6.39
C ILE A 56 -2.64 3.56 5.57
N ILE A 57 -3.15 2.85 4.57
CA ILE A 57 -2.32 1.97 3.72
C ILE A 57 -1.30 2.77 2.90
N GLN A 58 -1.66 3.95 2.39
CA GLN A 58 -0.70 4.84 1.72
C GLN A 58 0.42 5.25 2.68
N THR A 59 0.08 5.74 3.88
CA THR A 59 1.07 6.18 4.88
C THR A 59 2.00 5.03 5.29
N VAL A 60 1.47 3.82 5.43
CA VAL A 60 2.28 2.62 5.69
C VAL A 60 3.20 2.28 4.52
N ALA A 61 2.69 2.34 3.29
CA ALA A 61 3.47 2.03 2.09
C ALA A 61 4.63 3.03 1.91
N GLU A 62 4.38 4.33 2.08
CA GLU A 62 5.42 5.37 2.05
C GLU A 62 6.51 5.09 3.09
N LYS A 63 6.15 4.82 4.35
CA LYS A 63 7.14 4.50 5.39
C LYS A 63 7.95 3.24 5.07
N LEU A 64 7.33 2.21 4.51
CA LEU A 64 8.06 1.00 4.12
C LEU A 64 8.98 1.23 2.93
N ALA A 65 8.58 2.08 1.98
CA ALA A 65 9.43 2.47 0.87
C ALA A 65 10.66 3.24 1.36
N ASP A 66 10.48 4.21 2.27
CA ASP A 66 11.57 4.95 2.90
C ASP A 66 12.56 4.04 3.65
N GLN A 67 12.07 2.91 4.16
CA GLN A 67 12.88 1.88 4.82
C GLN A 67 13.51 0.85 3.87
N GLY A 68 13.25 0.93 2.56
CA GLY A 68 13.68 -0.10 1.60
C GLY A 68 13.01 -1.47 1.80
N ARG A 69 11.84 -1.50 2.44
CA ARG A 69 11.11 -2.73 2.83
C ARG A 69 9.81 -2.95 2.04
N LEU A 70 9.39 -1.99 1.22
CA LEU A 70 8.20 -2.12 0.39
C LEU A 70 8.53 -2.87 -0.90
N GLY A 71 8.06 -4.10 -1.04
CA GLY A 71 8.27 -4.86 -2.29
C GLY A 71 7.40 -4.35 -3.46
N ALA A 72 6.11 -4.19 -3.24
CA ALA A 72 5.19 -3.68 -4.27
C ALA A 72 3.94 -3.06 -3.65
N SER A 73 3.23 -2.25 -4.43
CA SER A 73 1.98 -1.60 -4.01
C SER A 73 0.99 -1.50 -5.15
N LEU A 74 -0.31 -1.59 -4.83
CA LEU A 74 -1.38 -1.48 -5.80
C LEU A 74 -2.60 -0.79 -5.19
N PHE A 75 -3.01 0.33 -5.80
CA PHE A 75 -4.20 1.08 -5.42
C PHE A 75 -5.23 1.06 -6.53
N PHE A 76 -6.41 0.52 -6.23
CA PHE A 76 -7.56 0.58 -7.13
C PHE A 76 -8.21 1.97 -7.13
N SER A 77 -8.74 2.38 -8.27
CA SER A 77 -9.52 3.61 -8.43
C SER A 77 -10.54 3.43 -9.55
N ARG A 78 -11.81 3.69 -9.23
CA ARG A 78 -12.89 3.67 -10.22
C ARG A 78 -12.80 4.87 -11.18
N THR A 79 -12.46 6.04 -10.65
CA THR A 79 -12.38 7.30 -11.41
C THR A 79 -11.28 7.26 -12.45
N ASN A 80 -10.15 6.59 -12.15
CA ASN A 80 -8.98 6.56 -13.01
C ASN A 80 -8.85 5.20 -13.75
N GLY A 81 -9.93 4.42 -13.86
CA GLY A 81 -9.94 3.14 -14.59
C GLY A 81 -9.11 1.99 -13.99
N ARG A 82 -8.52 2.19 -12.81
CA ARG A 82 -7.69 1.21 -12.09
C ARG A 82 -8.55 0.19 -11.34
N ARG A 83 -9.30 -0.64 -12.08
CA ARG A 83 -10.31 -1.56 -11.52
C ARG A 83 -10.27 -2.99 -12.08
N ASP A 84 -9.36 -3.30 -13.00
CA ASP A 84 -9.27 -4.63 -13.60
C ASP A 84 -8.51 -5.61 -12.69
N PRO A 85 -9.17 -6.64 -12.12
CA PRO A 85 -8.50 -7.62 -11.25
C PRO A 85 -7.46 -8.46 -11.98
N ARG A 86 -7.60 -8.66 -13.31
CA ARG A 86 -6.63 -9.42 -14.12
C ARG A 86 -5.27 -8.74 -14.17
N GLN A 87 -5.22 -7.45 -13.86
CA GLN A 87 -3.99 -6.67 -13.82
C GLN A 87 -3.25 -6.75 -12.49
N VAL A 88 -3.81 -7.36 -11.44
CA VAL A 88 -3.18 -7.37 -10.10
C VAL A 88 -1.81 -8.06 -10.14
N PHE A 89 -1.77 -9.34 -10.50
CA PHE A 89 -0.52 -10.10 -10.49
C PHE A 89 0.51 -9.58 -11.51
N PRO A 90 0.16 -9.27 -12.77
CA PRO A 90 1.12 -8.67 -13.70
C PRO A 90 1.71 -7.35 -13.20
N THR A 91 0.92 -6.51 -12.50
CA THR A 91 1.42 -5.24 -11.96
C THR A 91 2.39 -5.45 -10.81
N LEU A 92 2.09 -6.40 -9.91
CA LEU A 92 2.98 -6.72 -8.80
C LEU A 92 4.28 -7.36 -9.32
N ALA A 93 4.19 -8.34 -10.23
CA ALA A 93 5.34 -8.99 -10.85
C ALA A 93 6.26 -7.99 -11.55
N TYR A 94 5.70 -7.05 -12.32
CA TYR A 94 6.47 -5.97 -12.93
C TYR A 94 7.19 -5.10 -11.90
N GLN A 95 6.52 -4.73 -10.80
CA GLN A 95 7.14 -3.93 -9.74
C GLN A 95 8.30 -4.66 -9.07
N PHE A 96 8.18 -5.97 -8.82
CA PHE A 96 9.27 -6.77 -8.28
C PHE A 96 10.44 -6.86 -9.25
N ALA A 97 10.19 -7.16 -10.52
CA ALA A 97 11.24 -7.32 -11.54
C ALA A 97 12.05 -6.04 -11.79
N VAL A 98 11.46 -4.85 -11.58
CA VAL A 98 12.14 -3.57 -11.75
C VAL A 98 12.85 -3.09 -10.48
N GLN A 99 12.42 -3.55 -9.30
CA GLN A 99 13.05 -3.18 -8.02
C GLN A 99 14.20 -4.11 -7.62
N ASP A 100 14.22 -5.34 -8.13
CA ASP A 100 15.29 -6.31 -7.94
C ASP A 100 15.98 -6.57 -9.30
N PRO A 101 16.82 -5.62 -9.77
CA PRO A 101 17.72 -5.91 -10.87
C PRO A 101 18.76 -6.88 -10.31
N SER A 102 18.62 -8.16 -10.68
CA SER A 102 19.60 -9.20 -10.36
C SER A 102 21.04 -8.74 -10.62
#